data_AF-A0A0C1Y5L7-F1
#
_entry.id   AF-A0A0C1Y5L7-F1
#
_cell.length_a   1.000
_cell.length_b   1.000
_cell.length_c   1.000
_cell.angle_alpha   90.00
_cell.angle_beta   90.00
_cell.angle_gamma   90.00
#
_symmetry.space_group_name_H-M   'P 1'
#
loop_
_entity.id
_entity.type
_entity.pdbx_description
1 polymer ?
#
loop_
_entity_poly.entity_id
_entity_poly.type
_entity_poly.pdbx_seq_one_letter_code
_entity_poly.pdbx_strand_id
1 'polypeptide(L)'
;MATPADSSYRWHDVLAQHYRLSQFKERLPDAVKAWLNVCEWTLIAEAGQAKVPLLVLRAPGRIRLRHPLLLQLAESVHSNVGPIDLSLFSAETKDPVRVLSQTLVEINRHQ
;
A
#
# COMPACT_ATOMS: atom_id res chain seq x y z
N MET A 1 29.83 7.06 -26.43
CA MET A 1 28.96 8.21 -26.09
C MET A 1 27.57 7.66 -25.82
N ALA A 2 27.13 7.65 -24.57
CA ALA A 2 25.77 7.22 -24.21
C ALA A 2 24.83 8.43 -24.35
N THR A 3 23.76 8.28 -25.13
CA THR A 3 22.74 9.30 -25.36
C THR A 3 21.87 9.48 -24.11
N PRO A 4 21.63 10.73 -23.65
CA PRO A 4 20.72 11.01 -22.54
C PRO A 4 19.29 11.14 -23.08
N ALA A 5 18.63 10.02 -23.36
CA ALA A 5 17.23 10.06 -23.84
C ALA A 5 16.39 8.83 -23.51
N ASP A 6 16.80 7.99 -22.56
CA ASP A 6 15.98 6.85 -22.09
C ASP A 6 15.05 7.22 -20.93
N SER A 7 14.81 8.51 -20.72
CA SER A 7 13.78 9.05 -19.83
C SER A 7 12.43 9.11 -20.53
N SER A 8 12.06 8.05 -21.24
CA SER A 8 10.66 7.77 -21.59
C SER A 8 9.89 7.35 -20.34
N TYR A 9 9.91 8.21 -19.33
CA TYR A 9 8.96 8.22 -18.23
C TYR A 9 7.61 8.44 -18.88
N ARG A 10 6.89 7.34 -19.13
CA ARG A 10 5.58 7.35 -19.76
C ARG A 10 4.61 7.99 -18.79
N TRP A 11 4.44 9.30 -18.90
CA TRP A 11 3.48 10.12 -18.15
C TRP A 11 2.08 9.48 -18.11
N HIS A 12 1.69 8.77 -19.15
CA HIS A 12 0.45 8.00 -19.20
C HIS A 12 0.40 6.88 -18.15
N ASP A 13 1.50 6.17 -17.91
CA ASP A 13 1.56 5.09 -16.92
C ASP A 13 1.47 5.67 -15.50
N VAL A 14 2.13 6.82 -15.26
CA VAL A 14 2.04 7.56 -13.99
C VAL A 14 0.63 8.07 -13.73
N LEU A 15 -0.04 8.65 -14.74
CA LEU A 15 -1.42 9.13 -14.62
C LEU A 15 -2.42 7.99 -14.43
N ALA A 16 -2.25 6.88 -15.17
CA ALA A 16 -3.09 5.69 -15.01
C ALA A 16 -2.89 5.01 -13.64
N GLN A 17 -1.67 5.07 -13.09
CA GLN A 17 -1.39 4.64 -11.73
C GLN A 17 -2.09 5.57 -10.73
N HIS A 18 -1.91 6.89 -10.84
CA HIS A 18 -2.55 7.87 -9.97
C HIS A 18 -4.09 7.74 -9.96
N TYR A 19 -4.71 7.57 -11.13
CA TYR A 19 -6.15 7.37 -11.24
C TYR A 19 -6.62 6.11 -10.52
N ARG A 20 -5.90 4.98 -10.69
CA ARG A 20 -6.19 3.73 -9.97
C ARG A 20 -6.03 3.88 -8.46
N LEU A 21 -4.99 4.59 -8.01
CA LEU A 21 -4.77 4.88 -6.58
C LEU A 21 -5.92 5.71 -5.99
N SER A 22 -6.35 6.76 -6.69
CA SER A 22 -7.45 7.62 -6.26
C SER A 22 -8.76 6.85 -6.18
N GLN A 23 -9.09 6.05 -7.20
CA GLN A 23 -10.28 5.20 -7.15
C GLN A 23 -10.23 4.16 -6.03
N PHE A 24 -9.07 3.55 -5.79
CA PHE A 24 -8.86 2.61 -4.70
C PHE A 24 -9.13 3.28 -3.34
N LYS A 25 -8.52 4.45 -3.11
CA LYS A 25 -8.69 5.20 -1.87
C LYS A 25 -10.15 5.59 -1.64
N GLU A 26 -10.90 5.95 -2.67
CA GLU A 26 -12.30 6.32 -2.53
C GLU A 26 -13.23 5.19 -2.06
N ARG A 27 -12.81 3.94 -2.20
CA ARG A 27 -13.56 2.76 -1.72
C ARG A 27 -13.26 2.38 -0.28
N LEU A 28 -12.28 3.02 0.36
CA LEU A 28 -11.89 2.73 1.73
C LEU A 28 -12.83 3.40 2.74
N PRO A 29 -12.96 2.87 3.96
CA PRO A 29 -13.67 3.57 5.04
C PRO A 29 -13.04 4.94 5.33
N ASP A 30 -13.84 5.92 5.73
CA ASP A 30 -13.38 7.32 5.91
C ASP A 30 -12.23 7.45 6.90
N ALA A 31 -12.24 6.68 7.99
CA ALA A 31 -11.14 6.66 8.96
C ALA A 31 -9.82 6.17 8.33
N VAL A 32 -9.88 5.18 7.44
CA VAL A 32 -8.72 4.67 6.70
C VAL A 32 -8.26 5.70 5.66
N LYS A 33 -9.19 6.36 4.95
CA LYS A 33 -8.86 7.45 4.03
C LYS A 33 -8.12 8.59 4.74
N ALA A 34 -8.63 9.02 5.90
CA ALA A 34 -8.05 10.07 6.71
C ALA A 34 -6.65 9.69 7.22
N TRP A 35 -6.46 8.43 7.62
CA TRP A 35 -5.14 7.94 8.01
C TRP A 35 -4.16 7.85 6.83
N LEU A 36 -4.61 7.39 5.66
CA LEU A 36 -3.78 7.41 4.46
C LEU A 36 -3.41 8.83 4.00
N ASN A 37 -4.18 9.86 4.34
CA ASN A 37 -3.82 11.26 4.05
C ASN A 37 -2.62 11.76 4.84
N VAL A 38 -2.37 11.19 6.02
CA VAL A 38 -1.21 11.55 6.86
C VAL A 38 -0.01 10.63 6.63
N CYS A 39 -0.16 9.61 5.78
CA CYS A 39 0.88 8.66 5.42
C CYS A 39 1.37 8.93 4.00
N GLU A 40 2.63 8.61 3.70
CA GLU A 40 3.06 8.46 2.31
C GLU A 40 2.75 7.04 1.86
N TRP A 41 2.14 6.87 0.68
CA TRP A 41 1.82 5.54 0.18
C TRP A 41 1.80 5.45 -1.35
N THR A 42 2.04 4.25 -1.87
CA THR A 42 1.90 3.93 -3.30
C THR A 42 1.50 2.47 -3.48
N LEU A 43 0.70 2.18 -4.51
CA LEU A 43 0.34 0.82 -4.93
C LEU A 43 0.99 0.51 -6.28
N ILE A 44 1.69 -0.62 -6.32
CA ILE A 44 2.44 -1.08 -7.50
C ILE A 44 1.86 -2.45 -7.90
N ALA A 45 1.28 -2.54 -9.09
CA ALA A 45 0.43 -3.68 -9.48
C ALA A 45 1.15 -5.05 -9.49
N GLU A 46 2.46 -5.09 -9.76
CA GLU A 46 3.21 -6.35 -10.00
C GLU A 46 4.53 -6.43 -9.20
N ALA A 47 4.65 -5.70 -8.08
CA ALA A 47 5.90 -5.65 -7.30
C ALA A 47 5.87 -6.44 -5.98
N GLY A 48 4.74 -7.06 -5.65
CA GLY A 48 4.62 -7.89 -4.44
C GLY A 48 5.14 -9.30 -4.66
N GLN A 49 5.22 -10.05 -3.56
CA GLN A 49 5.56 -11.48 -3.64
C GLN A 49 4.56 -12.24 -4.54
N ALA A 50 5.05 -13.21 -5.32
CA ALA A 50 4.22 -13.99 -6.24
C ALA A 50 3.39 -13.15 -7.26
N LYS A 51 3.90 -11.95 -7.63
CA LYS A 51 3.24 -11.01 -8.57
C LYS A 51 1.91 -10.43 -8.06
N VAL A 52 1.65 -10.48 -6.75
CA VAL A 52 0.53 -9.74 -6.18
C VAL A 52 0.85 -8.23 -6.15
N PRO A 53 -0.17 -7.35 -6.10
CA PRO A 53 0.08 -5.92 -5.92
C PRO A 53 0.78 -5.62 -4.60
N LEU A 54 1.71 -4.66 -4.63
CA LEU A 54 2.45 -4.17 -3.46
C LEU A 54 1.95 -2.79 -3.05
N LEU A 55 1.43 -2.68 -1.84
CA LEU A 55 1.16 -1.41 -1.18
C LEU A 55 2.37 -1.04 -0.30
N VAL A 56 3.09 0.00 -0.70
CA VAL A 56 4.12 0.62 0.13
C VAL A 56 3.44 1.69 0.98
N LEU A 57 3.61 1.62 2.30
CA LEU A 57 3.02 2.55 3.25
C LEU A 57 4.09 3.01 4.23
N ARG A 58 4.30 4.33 4.31
CA ARG A 58 5.16 4.97 5.31
C ARG A 58 4.31 5.82 6.23
N ALA A 59 4.23 5.40 7.49
CA ALA A 59 3.55 6.18 8.51
C ALA A 59 4.52 7.17 9.17
N PRO A 60 4.03 8.35 9.61
CA PRO A 60 4.83 9.34 10.31
C PRO A 60 5.28 8.90 11.72
N GLY A 61 4.78 7.75 12.21
CA GLY A 61 5.11 7.19 13.51
C GLY A 61 5.26 5.67 13.50
N ARG A 62 5.20 5.05 14.68
CA ARG A 62 5.27 3.59 14.83
C ARG A 62 4.06 2.91 14.21
N ILE A 63 4.31 1.92 13.34
CA ILE A 63 3.27 1.02 12.84
C ILE A 63 3.28 -0.25 13.70
N ARG A 64 2.12 -0.60 14.24
CA ARG A 64 1.88 -1.90 14.90
C ARG A 64 1.08 -2.77 13.95
N LEU A 65 1.43 -4.05 13.80
CA LEU A 65 0.66 -4.97 12.95
C LEU A 65 -0.80 -5.12 13.42
N ARG A 66 -1.07 -4.92 14.70
CA ARG A 66 -2.42 -4.89 15.29
C ARG A 66 -3.06 -3.50 15.30
N HIS A 67 -2.52 -2.53 14.56
CA HIS A 67 -3.12 -1.21 14.50
C HIS A 67 -4.51 -1.28 13.83
N PRO A 68 -5.59 -0.80 14.47
CA PRO A 68 -6.95 -1.00 13.95
C PRO A 68 -7.14 -0.52 12.51
N LEU A 69 -6.59 0.65 12.16
CA LEU A 69 -6.71 1.19 10.80
C LEU A 69 -5.89 0.41 9.77
N LEU A 70 -4.80 -0.26 10.19
CA LEU A 70 -4.02 -1.13 9.31
C LEU A 70 -4.77 -2.44 9.03
N LEU A 71 -5.42 -3.00 10.05
CA LEU A 71 -6.24 -4.20 9.91
C LEU A 71 -7.46 -3.92 9.02
N GLN A 72 -8.15 -2.80 9.26
CA GLN A 72 -9.29 -2.39 8.45
C GLN A 72 -8.89 -2.07 7.00
N LEU A 73 -7.72 -1.47 6.79
CA LEU A 73 -7.14 -1.30 5.45
C LEU A 73 -6.94 -2.66 4.79
N ALA A 74 -6.26 -3.60 5.46
CA ALA A 74 -6.00 -4.94 4.93
C ALA A 74 -7.28 -5.68 4.55
N GLU A 75 -8.31 -5.65 5.40
CA GLU A 75 -9.62 -6.24 5.12
C GLU A 75 -10.32 -5.59 3.93
N SER A 76 -10.32 -4.26 3.90
CA SER A 76 -10.97 -3.49 2.82
C SER A 76 -10.29 -3.79 1.48
N VAL A 77 -8.95 -3.82 1.44
CA VAL A 77 -8.23 -4.16 0.21
C VAL A 77 -8.49 -5.61 -0.18
N HIS A 78 -8.33 -6.54 0.77
CA HIS A 78 -8.48 -7.96 0.50
C HIS A 78 -9.86 -8.28 -0.09
N SER A 79 -10.92 -7.66 0.44
CA SER A 79 -12.30 -7.91 0.00
C SER A 79 -12.63 -7.27 -1.35
N ASN A 80 -12.02 -6.13 -1.70
CA ASN A 80 -12.36 -5.39 -2.93
C ASN A 80 -11.42 -5.67 -4.11
N VAL A 81 -10.17 -6.04 -3.83
CA VAL A 81 -9.10 -6.15 -4.83
C VAL A 81 -8.49 -7.56 -4.82
N GLY A 82 -8.56 -8.26 -3.69
CA GLY A 82 -7.86 -9.52 -3.45
C GLY A 82 -6.58 -9.31 -2.65
N PRO A 83 -5.75 -10.37 -2.50
CA PRO A 83 -4.57 -10.32 -1.67
C PRO A 83 -3.54 -9.31 -2.21
N ILE A 84 -3.06 -8.44 -1.33
CA ILE A 84 -1.92 -7.55 -1.57
C ILE A 84 -0.78 -7.83 -0.59
N ASP A 85 0.44 -7.55 -1.03
CA ASP A 85 1.64 -7.46 -0.19
C ASP A 85 1.72 -6.03 0.38
N LEU A 86 2.06 -5.89 1.65
CA LEU A 86 2.27 -4.61 2.31
C LEU A 86 3.72 -4.47 2.72
N SER A 87 4.35 -3.37 2.30
CA SER A 87 5.67 -2.95 2.79
C SER A 87 5.49 -1.74 3.71
N LEU A 88 5.62 -1.99 5.01
CA LEU A 88 5.30 -1.04 6.08
C LEU A 88 6.58 -0.39 6.61
N PHE A 89 6.74 0.90 6.34
CA PHE A 89 7.81 1.72 6.88
C PHE A 89 7.31 2.52 8.09
N SER A 90 7.99 2.39 9.22
CA SER A 90 7.79 3.29 10.36
C SER A 90 8.88 4.37 10.37
N ALA A 91 8.64 5.46 11.08
CA ALA A 91 9.67 6.47 11.30
C ALA A 91 10.86 5.99 12.16
N GLU A 92 10.75 4.80 12.78
CA GLU A 92 11.74 4.30 13.73
C GLU A 92 12.77 3.36 13.11
N THR A 93 12.49 2.80 11.93
CA THR A 93 13.40 1.87 11.24
C THR A 93 13.46 2.16 9.74
N LYS A 94 14.64 1.91 9.16
CA LYS A 94 14.84 1.98 7.71
C LYS A 94 14.34 0.72 6.99
N ASP A 95 14.26 -0.40 7.72
CA ASP A 95 13.86 -1.68 7.17
C ASP A 95 12.33 -1.82 7.23
N PRO A 96 11.66 -2.03 6.08
CA PRO A 96 10.22 -2.21 6.07
C PRO A 96 9.84 -3.57 6.63
N VAL A 97 8.72 -3.61 7.34
CA VAL A 97 8.04 -4.86 7.67
C VAL A 97 7.19 -5.27 6.48
N ARG A 98 7.49 -6.41 5.88
CA ARG A 98 6.71 -6.99 4.78
C ARG A 98 5.68 -7.97 5.32
N VAL A 99 4.42 -7.82 4.93
CA VAL A 99 3.32 -8.68 5.40
C VAL A 99 2.23 -8.77 4.34
N LEU A 100 1.70 -9.97 4.14
CA LEU A 100 0.54 -10.17 3.28
C LEU A 100 -0.73 -9.67 3.98
N SER A 101 -1.60 -8.99 3.24
CA SER A 101 -2.93 -8.56 3.73
C SER A 101 -3.71 -9.70 4.38
N GLN A 102 -3.63 -10.91 3.84
CA GLN A 102 -4.28 -12.09 4.42
C GLN A 102 -3.83 -12.36 5.86
N THR A 103 -2.53 -12.25 6.15
CA THR A 103 -2.00 -12.43 7.51
C THR A 103 -2.57 -11.40 8.47
N LEU A 104 -2.75 -10.15 8.03
CA LEU A 104 -3.39 -9.11 8.84
C LEU A 104 -4.88 -9.38 9.06
N VAL A 105 -5.60 -9.87 8.04
CA VAL A 105 -7.00 -10.29 8.17
C VAL A 105 -7.13 -11.43 9.18
N GLU A 106 -6.25 -12.43 9.14
CA GLU A 106 -6.19 -13.51 10.11
C GLU A 106 -5.92 -12.98 11.53
N ILE A 107 -4.98 -12.05 11.70
CA ILE A 107 -4.73 -11.38 12.98
C ILE A 107 -5.99 -10.68 13.51
N ASN A 108 -6.79 -10.04 12.65
CA ASN A 108 -8.01 -9.35 13.08
C ASN A 108 -9.11 -10.33 13.55
N ARG A 109 -9.22 -11.50 12.92
CA ARG A 109 -10.20 -12.54 13.29
C ARG A 109 -9.93 -13.22 14.63
N HIS A 110 -8.71 -13.11 15.14
CA HIS A 110 -8.27 -13.74 16.39
C HIS A 110 -8.11 -12.73 17.55
N GLN A 111 -8.70 -11.54 17.43
CA GLN A 111 -8.81 -10.56 18.52
C GLN A 111 -10.07 -10.78 19.35
#